data_AF-A0A6S7L3Z1-F1
#
_entry.id   AF-A0A6S7L3Z1-F1
#
_cell.length_a   1.000
_cell.length_b   1.000
_cell.length_c   1.000
_cell.angle_alpha   90.00
_cell.angle_beta   90.00
_cell.angle_gamma   90.00
#
_symmetry.space_group_name_H-M   'P 1'
#
loop_
_entity.id
_entity.type
_entity.pdbx_description
1 polymer ?
#
loop_
_entity_poly.entity_id
_entity_poly.type
_entity_poly.pdbx_seq_one_letter_code
_entity_poly.pdbx_strand_id
1 'polypeptide(L)'
;MVICLIHPHTCGFAKTAAWQITRAVTTKVKRSENETPKSHHTRVVQEIYNWFSSMFSSTGSRFAVDFKSFNRKLPELRKKFSTWNSRKAQEPEQYLEAFSTDTWDKLSLQAKDEHSLMNCRGCFHKYSAVQSFFPVAAKQFLN
;
A
#
# COMPACT_ATOMS: atom_id res chain seq x y z
N MET A 1 -7.74 -4.92 -16.83
CA MET A 1 -7.34 -5.68 -15.62
C MET A 1 -7.50 -4.75 -14.41
N VAL A 2 -8.28 -5.13 -13.40
CA VAL A 2 -8.53 -4.25 -12.24
C VAL A 2 -7.34 -4.34 -11.29
N ILE A 3 -6.60 -3.24 -11.17
CA ILE A 3 -5.48 -3.13 -10.23
C ILE A 3 -6.02 -3.19 -8.81
N CYS A 4 -5.52 -4.14 -8.03
CA CYS A 4 -6.05 -4.46 -6.71
C CYS A 4 -4.93 -4.37 -5.67
N LEU A 5 -4.86 -3.25 -4.94
CA LEU A 5 -3.84 -3.01 -3.90
C LEU A 5 -3.75 -4.09 -2.82
N ILE A 6 -4.79 -4.91 -2.67
CA ILE A 6 -4.89 -5.96 -1.65
C ILE A 6 -4.51 -7.36 -2.18
N HIS A 7 -4.18 -7.51 -3.47
CA HIS A 7 -3.87 -8.81 -4.05
C HIS A 7 -2.52 -9.33 -3.52
N PRO A 8 -2.35 -10.65 -3.28
CA PRO A 8 -1.09 -11.20 -2.77
C PRO A 8 0.12 -10.83 -3.63
N HIS A 9 -0.06 -10.88 -4.94
CA HIS A 9 0.98 -10.60 -5.94
C HIS A 9 1.23 -9.11 -6.23
N THR A 10 0.49 -8.21 -5.58
CA THR A 10 0.77 -6.77 -5.62
C THR A 10 1.98 -6.44 -4.75
N CYS A 11 2.80 -5.49 -5.22
CA CYS A 11 4.03 -5.06 -4.54
C CYS A 11 3.82 -4.77 -3.04
N GLY A 12 4.71 -5.33 -2.21
CA GLY A 12 4.75 -5.07 -0.77
C GLY A 12 5.01 -3.60 -0.46
N PHE A 13 5.94 -2.95 -1.18
CA PHE A 13 6.20 -1.51 -1.04
C PHE A 13 4.97 -0.66 -1.31
N ALA A 14 4.16 -0.99 -2.33
CA ALA A 14 2.92 -0.24 -2.59
C ALA A 14 1.92 -0.34 -1.43
N LYS A 15 1.74 -1.55 -0.89
CA LYS A 15 0.85 -1.79 0.26
C LYS A 15 1.29 -1.01 1.49
N THR A 16 2.58 -1.13 1.82
CA THR A 16 3.16 -0.49 3.00
C THR A 16 3.19 1.03 2.86
N ALA A 17 3.56 1.56 1.69
CA ALA A 17 3.53 2.99 1.40
C ALA A 17 2.11 3.56 1.56
N ALA A 18 1.09 2.95 0.94
CA ALA A 18 -0.28 3.40 1.08
C ALA A 18 -0.74 3.42 2.55
N TRP A 19 -0.32 2.43 3.35
CA TRP A 19 -0.62 2.38 4.78
C TRP A 19 0.13 3.44 5.60
N GLN A 20 1.45 3.60 5.40
CA GLN A 20 2.28 4.59 6.10
C GLN A 20 1.82 6.03 5.78
N ILE A 21 1.59 6.32 4.50
CA ILE A 21 1.06 7.61 4.03
C ILE A 21 -0.30 7.87 4.66
N THR A 22 -1.21 6.89 4.68
CA THR A 22 -2.52 7.04 5.33
C THR A 22 -2.39 7.46 6.78
N ARG A 23 -1.50 6.81 7.54
CA ARG A 23 -1.25 7.19 8.94
C ARG A 23 -0.71 8.61 9.06
N ALA A 24 0.26 8.97 8.23
CA ALA A 24 0.87 10.30 8.25
C ALA A 24 -0.10 11.43 7.83
N VAL A 25 -0.93 11.21 6.82
CA VAL A 25 -1.91 12.21 6.37
C VAL A 25 -3.04 12.35 7.38
N THR A 26 -3.56 11.24 7.91
CA THR A 26 -4.68 11.28 8.87
C THR A 26 -4.31 11.98 10.18
N THR A 27 -3.04 11.94 10.60
CA THR A 27 -2.58 12.67 11.79
C THR A 27 -2.39 14.16 11.52
N LYS A 28 -1.86 14.52 10.34
CA LYS A 28 -1.54 15.91 9.94
C LYS A 28 -2.74 16.71 9.48
N VAL A 29 -3.64 16.11 8.70
CA VAL A 29 -4.76 16.82 8.06
C VAL A 29 -5.90 16.93 9.05
N LYS A 30 -6.06 18.13 9.63
CA LYS A 30 -7.19 18.44 10.51
C LYS A 30 -8.41 18.90 9.70
N ARG A 31 -9.59 18.64 10.26
CA ARG A 31 -10.85 19.14 9.73
C ARG A 31 -10.95 20.64 9.99
N SER A 32 -11.29 21.42 8.97
CA SER A 32 -11.53 22.86 9.13
C SER A 32 -12.92 23.11 9.72
N GLU A 33 -13.11 24.25 10.40
CA GLU A 33 -14.35 24.58 11.14
C GLU A 33 -15.63 24.45 10.29
N ASN A 34 -15.58 24.86 9.03
CA ASN A 34 -16.72 24.85 8.10
C ASN A 34 -16.75 23.63 7.18
N GLU A 35 -15.85 22.66 7.37
CA GLU A 35 -15.73 21.51 6.47
C GLU A 35 -16.70 20.40 6.87
N THR A 36 -17.47 19.86 5.92
CA THR A 36 -18.32 18.68 6.19
C THR A 36 -17.48 17.42 6.38
N PRO A 37 -17.95 16.39 7.12
CA PRO A 37 -17.21 15.14 7.29
C PRO A 37 -16.87 14.46 5.94
N LYS A 38 -17.80 14.54 4.97
CA LYS A 38 -17.62 13.98 3.63
C LYS A 38 -16.56 14.73 2.83
N SER A 39 -16.57 16.06 2.88
CA SER A 39 -15.56 16.91 2.25
C SER A 39 -14.18 16.63 2.83
N HIS A 40 -14.09 16.58 4.17
CA HIS A 40 -12.86 16.26 4.89
C HIS A 40 -12.29 14.90 4.49
N HIS A 41 -13.13 13.85 4.51
CA HIS A 41 -12.71 12.52 4.08
C HIS A 41 -12.20 12.51 2.63
N THR A 42 -12.89 13.20 1.73
CA THR A 42 -12.50 13.28 0.32
C THR A 42 -11.13 13.94 0.16
N ARG A 43 -10.90 15.06 0.87
CA ARG A 43 -9.61 15.76 0.88
C ARG A 43 -8.49 14.88 1.44
N VAL A 44 -8.72 14.21 2.57
CA VAL A 44 -7.76 13.27 3.17
C VAL A 44 -7.38 12.16 2.19
N VAL A 45 -8.35 11.52 1.53
CA VAL A 45 -8.05 10.46 0.56
C VAL A 45 -7.33 11.00 -0.68
N GLN A 46 -7.67 12.20 -1.15
CA GLN A 46 -6.98 12.85 -2.26
C GLN A 46 -5.50 13.12 -1.94
N GLU A 47 -5.20 13.62 -0.74
CA GLU A 47 -3.82 13.83 -0.27
C GLU A 47 -3.03 12.52 -0.21
N ILE A 48 -3.65 11.46 0.33
CA ILE A 48 -3.03 10.12 0.37
C ILE A 48 -2.71 9.63 -1.05
N TYR A 49 -3.65 9.78 -1.98
CA TYR A 49 -3.48 9.38 -3.37
C TYR A 49 -2.38 10.18 -4.08
N ASN A 50 -2.33 11.50 -3.88
CA ASN A 50 -1.33 12.36 -4.49
C ASN A 50 0.08 12.00 -4.00
N TRP A 51 0.25 11.80 -2.69
CA TRP A 51 1.53 11.39 -2.13
C TRP A 51 1.93 9.99 -2.63
N PHE A 52 1.00 9.04 -2.61
CA PHE A 52 1.26 7.70 -3.15
C PHE A 52 1.72 7.75 -4.62
N SER A 53 1.00 8.51 -5.45
CA SER A 53 1.31 8.63 -6.89
C SER A 53 2.67 9.29 -7.13
N SER A 54 3.00 10.32 -6.33
CA SER A 54 4.29 11.01 -6.40
C SER A 54 5.47 10.08 -6.08
N MET A 55 5.32 9.25 -5.04
CA MET A 55 6.36 8.32 -4.59
C MET A 55 6.78 7.30 -5.67
N PHE A 56 5.84 6.90 -6.54
CA PHE A 56 6.08 5.93 -7.60
C PHE A 56 6.16 6.55 -9.00
N SER A 57 6.20 7.88 -9.11
CA SER A 57 6.17 8.60 -10.39
C SER A 57 7.30 8.20 -11.36
N SER A 58 8.47 7.83 -10.85
CA SER A 58 9.63 7.40 -11.64
C SER A 58 9.49 5.99 -12.25
N THR A 59 8.49 5.21 -11.85
CA THR A 59 8.31 3.80 -12.27
C THR A 59 7.38 3.62 -13.48
N GLY A 60 6.95 4.73 -14.09
CA GLY A 60 6.03 4.75 -15.22
C GLY A 60 4.65 4.19 -14.86
N SER A 61 4.07 3.39 -15.76
CA SER A 61 2.71 2.83 -15.57
C SER A 61 2.64 1.64 -14.59
N ARG A 62 3.77 1.14 -14.07
CA ARG A 62 3.83 -0.06 -13.22
C ARG A 62 3.06 0.09 -11.90
N PHE A 63 2.97 1.31 -11.40
CA PHE A 63 2.21 1.67 -10.20
C PHE A 63 1.03 2.60 -10.49
N ALA A 64 0.67 2.78 -11.76
CA ALA A 64 -0.50 3.57 -12.12
C ALA A 64 -1.76 2.91 -11.56
N VAL A 65 -2.54 3.65 -10.78
CA VAL A 65 -3.85 3.26 -10.28
C VAL A 65 -4.71 4.50 -10.31
N ASP A 66 -5.94 4.40 -10.81
CA ASP A 66 -6.84 5.54 -10.82
C ASP A 66 -7.37 5.85 -9.40
N PHE A 67 -7.70 7.12 -9.15
CA PHE A 67 -8.19 7.56 -7.85
C PHE A 67 -9.43 6.78 -7.37
N LYS A 68 -10.36 6.44 -8.27
CA LYS A 68 -11.59 5.73 -7.91
C LYS A 68 -11.29 4.32 -7.42
N SER A 69 -10.42 3.60 -8.12
CA SER A 69 -9.93 2.28 -7.71
C SER A 69 -9.14 2.34 -6.40
N PHE A 70 -8.26 3.34 -6.26
CA PHE A 70 -7.46 3.56 -5.06
C PHE A 70 -8.35 3.81 -3.84
N ASN A 71 -9.26 4.80 -3.92
CA ASN A 71 -10.20 5.16 -2.86
C ASN A 71 -11.06 3.96 -2.43
N ARG A 72 -11.54 3.16 -3.38
CA ARG A 72 -12.31 1.95 -3.09
C ARG A 72 -11.50 0.90 -2.32
N LYS A 73 -10.21 0.72 -2.67
CA LYS A 73 -9.36 -0.34 -2.09
C LYS A 73 -8.60 0.06 -0.85
N LEU A 74 -8.44 1.35 -0.58
CA LEU A 74 -7.72 1.83 0.59
C LEU A 74 -8.34 1.37 1.93
N PRO A 75 -9.67 1.42 2.15
CA PRO A 75 -10.28 0.90 3.37
C PRO A 75 -10.07 -0.61 3.55
N GLU A 76 -10.15 -1.38 2.47
CA GLU A 76 -9.90 -2.83 2.48
C GLU A 76 -8.45 -3.12 2.91
N LEU A 77 -7.48 -2.37 2.37
CA LEU A 77 -6.07 -2.48 2.73
C LEU A 77 -5.83 -2.16 4.21
N ARG A 78 -6.43 -1.08 4.73
CA ARG A 78 -6.32 -0.73 6.16
C ARG A 78 -6.86 -1.85 7.05
N LYS A 79 -8.01 -2.41 6.67
CA LYS A 79 -8.59 -3.55 7.40
C LYS A 79 -7.62 -4.73 7.41
N LYS A 80 -6.97 -5.05 6.28
CA LYS A 80 -5.95 -6.12 6.21
C LYS A 80 -4.82 -5.90 7.20
N PHE A 81 -4.22 -4.72 7.24
CA PHE A 81 -3.16 -4.41 8.21
C PHE A 81 -3.65 -4.53 9.67
N SER A 82 -4.90 -4.18 9.96
CA SER A 82 -5.47 -4.34 11.32
C SER A 82 -5.79 -5.80 11.71
N THR A 83 -5.90 -6.70 10.74
CA THR A 83 -6.21 -8.12 10.97
C THR A 83 -4.98 -8.99 11.19
N TRP A 84 -3.79 -8.41 11.32
CA TRP A 84 -2.59 -9.18 11.62
C TRP A 84 -2.74 -9.91 12.94
N ASN A 85 -2.31 -11.18 12.97
CA ASN A 85 -2.35 -11.96 14.19
C ASN A 85 -1.43 -11.35 15.26
N SER A 86 -2.02 -10.87 16.35
CA SER A 86 -1.28 -10.29 17.49
C SER A 86 -0.33 -11.27 18.17
N ARG A 87 -0.57 -12.59 18.04
CA ARG A 87 0.32 -13.64 18.56
C ARG A 87 1.59 -13.83 17.73
N LYS A 88 1.66 -13.21 16.55
CA LYS A 88 2.81 -13.24 15.65
C LYS A 88 3.35 -11.85 15.39
N ALA A 89 3.55 -11.06 16.45
CA ALA A 89 3.93 -9.65 16.36
C ALA A 89 5.22 -9.37 15.56
N GLN A 90 6.10 -10.37 15.41
CA GLN A 90 7.32 -10.28 14.60
C GLN A 90 7.06 -10.27 13.09
N GLU A 91 6.03 -10.97 12.60
CA GLU A 91 5.68 -11.00 11.17
C GLU A 91 5.28 -9.61 10.61
N PRO A 92 4.40 -8.81 11.26
CA PRO A 92 4.10 -7.45 10.84
C PRO A 92 5.29 -6.53 10.90
N GLU A 93 6.14 -6.65 11.92
CA GLU A 93 7.34 -5.84 12.06
C GLU A 93 8.30 -6.07 10.90
N GLN A 94 8.65 -7.33 10.62
CA GLN A 94 9.51 -7.71 9.50
C GLN A 94 8.94 -7.27 8.16
N TYR A 95 7.63 -7.38 7.96
CA TYR A 95 6.99 -6.92 6.72
C TYR A 95 7.07 -5.41 6.55
N LEU A 96 6.74 -4.66 7.60
CA LEU A 96 6.74 -3.20 7.56
C LEU A 96 8.15 -2.65 7.40
N GLU A 97 9.15 -3.28 8.02
CA GLU A 97 10.56 -2.93 7.86
C GLU A 97 11.06 -3.18 6.43
N ALA A 98 10.86 -4.40 5.92
CA ALA A 98 11.33 -4.80 4.59
C ALA A 98 10.69 -3.98 3.46
N PHE A 99 9.42 -3.61 3.61
CA PHE A 99 8.66 -2.88 2.59
C PHE A 99 8.44 -1.40 2.92
N SER A 100 9.17 -0.84 3.89
CA SER A 100 9.04 0.56 4.28
C SER A 100 9.35 1.52 3.13
N THR A 101 8.84 2.75 3.23
CA THR A 101 9.20 3.86 2.33
C THR A 101 10.71 4.12 2.32
N ASP A 102 11.38 3.97 3.47
CA ASP A 102 12.82 4.21 3.60
C ASP A 102 13.62 3.13 2.86
N THR A 103 13.17 1.87 2.94
CA THR A 103 13.77 0.76 2.18
C THR A 103 13.54 0.96 0.68
N TRP A 104 12.35 1.44 0.27
CA TRP A 104 12.08 1.80 -1.12
C TRP A 104 13.05 2.86 -1.63
N ASP A 105 13.27 3.94 -0.88
CA ASP A 105 14.14 5.03 -1.32
C ASP A 105 15.59 4.60 -1.53
N LYS A 106 16.06 3.64 -0.74
CA LYS A 106 17.40 3.03 -0.86
C LYS A 106 17.56 2.08 -2.05
N LEU A 107 16.48 1.64 -2.70
CA LEU A 107 16.58 0.79 -3.89
C LEU A 107 17.15 1.57 -5.08
N SER A 108 18.02 0.90 -5.85
CA SER A 108 18.46 1.41 -7.15
C SER A 108 17.28 1.52 -8.12
N LEU A 109 17.40 2.36 -9.15
CA LEU A 109 16.37 2.50 -10.19
C LEU A 109 16.06 1.14 -10.84
N GLN A 110 17.09 0.35 -11.15
CA GLN A 110 16.94 -0.99 -11.71
C GLN A 110 16.15 -1.93 -10.78
N ALA A 111 16.40 -1.88 -9.46
CA ALA A 111 15.64 -2.68 -8.51
C ALA A 111 14.18 -2.20 -8.44
N LYS A 112 13.93 -0.88 -8.44
CA LYS A 112 12.57 -0.31 -8.47
C LYS A 112 11.77 -0.75 -9.70
N ASP A 113 12.42 -0.90 -10.85
CA ASP A 113 11.80 -1.33 -12.12
C ASP A 113 11.27 -2.77 -12.12
N GLU A 114 11.75 -3.62 -11.20
CA GLU A 114 11.24 -4.99 -11.02
C GLU A 114 9.91 -5.02 -10.24
N HIS A 115 9.53 -3.91 -9.62
CA HIS A 115 8.31 -3.82 -8.81
C HIS A 115 7.12 -3.25 -9.59
N SER A 116 5.93 -3.75 -9.29
CA SER A 116 4.69 -3.33 -9.95
C SER A 116 3.46 -3.65 -9.11
N LEU A 117 2.34 -3.01 -9.43
CA LEU A 117 1.05 -3.34 -8.82
C LEU A 117 0.47 -4.68 -9.31
N MET A 118 0.96 -5.20 -10.44
CA MET A 118 0.49 -6.41 -11.09
C MET A 118 1.66 -7.37 -11.33
N ASN A 119 1.60 -8.56 -10.74
CA ASN A 119 2.63 -9.61 -10.85
C ASN A 119 4.04 -9.10 -10.51
N CYS A 120 4.18 -8.59 -9.28
CA CYS A 120 5.41 -7.97 -8.80
C CYS A 120 6.57 -8.98 -8.74
N ARG A 121 7.43 -8.97 -9.76
CA ARG A 121 8.58 -9.88 -9.86
C ARG A 121 9.63 -9.57 -8.80
N GLY A 122 9.88 -8.29 -8.53
CA GLY A 122 10.82 -7.87 -7.49
C GLY A 122 10.45 -8.42 -6.13
N CYS A 123 9.17 -8.36 -5.74
CA CYS A 123 8.73 -8.97 -4.49
C CYS A 123 8.81 -10.51 -4.53
N PHE A 124 8.44 -11.15 -5.64
CA PHE A 124 8.52 -12.61 -5.79
C PHE A 124 9.97 -13.13 -5.69
N HIS A 125 10.93 -12.48 -6.33
CA HIS A 125 12.32 -12.96 -6.37
C HIS A 125 13.11 -12.60 -5.11
N LYS A 126 12.90 -11.40 -4.55
CA LYS A 126 13.75 -10.86 -3.47
C LYS A 126 13.07 -10.86 -2.10
N TYR A 127 11.75 -10.94 -2.05
CA TYR A 127 10.97 -10.76 -0.82
C TYR A 127 9.87 -11.81 -0.62
N SER A 128 9.94 -12.98 -1.28
CA SER A 128 8.87 -13.99 -1.25
C SER A 128 8.48 -14.43 0.15
N ALA A 129 9.47 -14.71 1.01
CA ALA A 129 9.25 -15.09 2.39
C ALA A 129 8.51 -14.00 3.16
N VAL A 130 8.98 -12.76 3.08
CA VAL A 130 8.37 -11.63 3.78
C VAL A 130 6.97 -11.33 3.22
N GLN A 131 6.78 -11.44 1.91
CA GLN A 131 5.50 -11.22 1.26
C GLN A 131 4.41 -12.20 1.74
N SER A 132 4.80 -13.41 2.17
CA SER A 132 3.88 -14.40 2.74
C SER A 132 3.26 -13.96 4.07
N PHE A 133 3.87 -13.01 4.77
CA PHE A 133 3.33 -12.50 6.03
C PHE A 133 2.12 -11.58 5.85
N PHE A 134 1.90 -11.05 4.64
CA PHE A 134 0.73 -10.19 4.39
C PHE A 134 -0.58 -10.96 4.59
N PRO A 135 -1.54 -10.46 5.39
CA PRO A 135 -2.75 -11.19 5.73
C PRO A 135 -3.65 -11.43 4.50
N VAL A 136 -3.66 -12.67 4.01
CA VAL A 136 -4.60 -13.17 3.01
C VAL A 136 -5.87 -13.69 3.69
N ALA A 137 -7.03 -13.43 3.09
CA ALA A 137 -8.28 -14.02 3.58
C ALA A 137 -8.37 -15.41 2.99
N ALA A 138 -8.68 -16.43 3.79
CA ALA A 138 -8.76 -17.83 3.34
C ALA A 138 -9.65 -18.04 2.09
N LYS A 139 -10.64 -17.16 1.85
CA LYS A 139 -11.52 -17.19 0.66
C LYS A 139 -10.88 -16.69 -0.64
N GLN A 140 -9.63 -16.23 -0.62
CA GLN A 140 -8.94 -15.69 -1.82
C GLN A 140 -8.31 -16.78 -2.70
N PHE A 141 -8.35 -18.05 -2.26
CA PHE A 141 -7.82 -19.22 -2.98
C PHE A 141 -8.91 -20.18 -3.46
N LEU A 142 -10.20 -19.80 -3.36
CA LEU A 142 -11.35 -20.66 -3.66
C LEU A 142 -12.09 -20.30 -4.96
N ASN A 143 -11.51 -19.48 -5.84
CA ASN A 143 -12.08 -19.20 -7.16
C ASN A 143 -11.06 -19.50 -8.26
#